data_AF-A0A4Q6G1A3-F1
#
_entry.id   AF-A0A4Q6G1A3-F1
#
_cell.length_a   1.000
_cell.length_b   1.000
_cell.length_c   1.000
_cell.angle_alpha   90.00
_cell.angle_beta   90.00
_cell.angle_gamma   90.00
#
_symmetry.space_group_name_H-M   'P 1'
#
loop_
_entity.id
_entity.type
_entity.pdbx_description
1 polymer ?
#
loop_
_entity_poly.entity_id
_entity_poly.type
_entity_poly.pdbx_seq_one_letter_code
_entity_poly.pdbx_strand_id
1 'polypeptide(L)'
;MNAKHVPALLICGIFSMGLLSCSEPTDSTLKVTLGTQAAPYQYPAVALLKKDSSNTFYVYCSGVLLDPQHVLTAAHCSVDFDFNIHNASEVGVSVGEIYPSRPGSNFTAVSAIRIHPEFSKQGMMKDDRGLVVPGEANDIAVWKLAEAVDSFQTPGLRLANPEDLIVGASPTLVG
;
A
#
# COMPACT_ATOMS: atom_id res chain seq x y z
N MET A 1 -43.50 18.99 63.35
CA MET A 1 -42.43 18.21 63.99
C MET A 1 -41.14 18.47 63.23
N ASN A 2 -40.07 18.82 63.96
CA ASN A 2 -38.80 19.38 63.49
C ASN A 2 -37.88 18.36 62.79
N ALA A 3 -37.15 18.80 61.75
CA ALA A 3 -35.76 18.44 61.42
C ALA A 3 -35.28 19.30 60.21
N LYS A 4 -34.60 20.43 60.42
CA LYS A 4 -33.13 20.69 60.38
C LYS A 4 -32.47 20.57 58.98
N HIS A 5 -31.90 21.70 58.54
CA HIS A 5 -31.11 21.97 57.32
C HIS A 5 -29.76 21.24 57.22
N VAL A 6 -29.29 21.00 55.98
CA VAL A 6 -27.93 21.36 55.47
C VAL A 6 -28.00 21.57 53.93
N PRO A 7 -27.39 22.62 53.34
CA PRO A 7 -27.40 22.87 51.90
C PRO A 7 -26.21 22.20 51.19
N ALA A 8 -26.46 21.57 50.04
CA ALA A 8 -25.39 21.14 49.13
C ALA A 8 -25.32 22.09 47.94
N LEU A 9 -24.30 22.95 47.99
CA LEU A 9 -23.83 23.80 46.91
C LEU A 9 -23.40 22.91 45.73
N LEU A 10 -24.08 23.00 44.58
CA LEU A 10 -23.58 22.38 43.34
C LEU A 10 -23.39 23.50 42.32
N ILE A 11 -22.11 23.90 42.23
CA ILE A 11 -21.59 24.92 41.34
C ILE A 11 -21.85 24.47 39.90
N CYS A 12 -22.56 25.34 39.17
CA CYS A 12 -22.68 25.31 37.72
C CYS A 12 -21.32 25.68 37.11
N GLY A 13 -20.52 24.68 36.73
CA GLY A 13 -19.21 24.84 36.09
C GLY A 13 -19.27 24.55 34.59
N ILE A 14 -19.67 25.56 33.83
CA ILE A 14 -19.31 25.91 32.44
C ILE A 14 -18.32 24.97 31.67
N PHE A 15 -18.87 24.35 30.63
CA PHE A 15 -18.37 24.24 29.25
C PHE A 15 -16.85 23.98 29.03
N SER A 16 -16.48 22.71 28.93
CA SER A 16 -15.35 22.29 28.09
C SER A 16 -15.85 21.31 27.05
N MET A 17 -16.34 21.86 25.94
CA MET A 17 -16.56 21.15 24.70
C MET A 17 -15.19 20.97 24.03
N GLY A 18 -14.74 19.73 23.90
CA GLY A 18 -13.44 19.36 23.34
C GLY A 18 -12.80 18.30 24.25
N LEU A 19 -12.74 17.02 23.89
CA LEU A 19 -12.42 16.49 22.57
C LEU A 19 -13.48 15.48 22.13
N LEU A 20 -13.90 15.62 20.87
CA LEU A 20 -14.47 14.53 20.09
C LEU A 20 -13.41 13.42 20.05
N SER A 21 -13.47 12.44 20.95
CA SER A 21 -12.76 11.18 20.74
C SER A 21 -13.59 10.39 19.74
N CYS A 22 -13.31 10.58 18.46
CA CYS A 22 -13.61 9.55 17.48
C CYS A 22 -12.43 8.58 17.51
N SER A 23 -12.37 7.70 18.52
CA SER A 23 -11.70 6.42 18.28
C SER A 23 -12.72 5.54 17.58
N GLU A 24 -12.48 5.28 16.29
CA GLU A 24 -12.57 3.98 15.61
C GLU A 24 -12.80 4.20 14.11
N PRO A 25 -11.94 3.58 13.30
CA PRO A 25 -12.42 2.50 12.46
C PRO A 25 -11.92 1.18 13.03
N THR A 26 -12.87 0.30 13.22
CA THR A 26 -12.72 -1.11 13.55
C THR A 26 -11.70 -1.80 12.65
N ASP A 27 -11.00 -2.76 13.27
CA ASP A 27 -10.05 -3.71 12.74
C ASP A 27 -10.36 -4.15 11.29
N SER A 28 -9.59 -3.62 10.32
CA SER A 28 -9.45 -4.23 9.01
C SER A 28 -8.08 -4.88 9.01
N THR A 29 -8.08 -6.18 9.22
CA THR A 29 -6.94 -7.05 9.51
C THR A 29 -5.93 -7.11 8.36
N LEU A 30 -5.13 -6.05 8.21
CA LEU A 30 -3.83 -6.05 7.54
C LEU A 30 -2.79 -5.55 8.56
N LYS A 31 -2.59 -6.35 9.61
CA LYS A 31 -1.54 -6.07 10.59
C LYS A 31 -0.24 -6.73 10.12
N VAL A 32 0.77 -5.91 9.90
CA VAL A 32 2.16 -6.40 9.84
C VAL A 32 2.48 -6.98 11.23
N THR A 33 2.84 -8.26 11.29
CA THR A 33 3.09 -8.96 12.56
C THR A 33 4.19 -8.24 13.34
N LEU A 34 3.94 -7.93 14.62
CA LEU A 34 4.85 -7.17 15.50
C LEU A 34 5.11 -5.70 15.10
N GLY A 35 4.42 -5.18 14.08
CA GLY A 35 4.52 -3.78 13.67
C GLY A 35 3.62 -2.84 14.47
N THR A 36 3.87 -1.54 14.33
CA THR A 36 2.96 -0.46 14.78
C THR A 36 2.24 0.15 13.59
N GLN A 37 1.03 0.64 13.79
CA GLN A 37 0.25 1.30 12.74
C GLN A 37 1.01 2.54 12.23
N ALA A 38 1.13 2.67 10.91
CA ALA A 38 1.70 3.85 10.28
C ALA A 38 0.70 5.01 10.30
N ALA A 39 1.19 6.24 10.43
CA ALA A 39 0.41 7.44 10.17
C ALA A 39 0.16 7.59 8.66
N PRO A 40 -0.94 8.26 8.23
CA PRO A 40 -1.12 8.63 6.83
C PRO A 40 0.12 9.36 6.29
N TYR A 41 0.54 9.02 5.07
CA TYR A 41 1.74 9.55 4.42
C TYR A 41 3.08 9.32 5.14
N GLN A 42 3.15 8.49 6.19
CA GLN A 42 4.42 8.16 6.85
C GLN A 42 5.40 7.44 5.91
N TYR A 43 4.87 6.60 5.01
CA TYR A 43 5.64 5.88 4.00
C TYR A 43 5.03 6.15 2.61
N PRO A 44 5.26 7.32 2.02
CA PRO A 44 4.55 7.79 0.83
C PRO A 44 4.89 7.02 -0.44
N ALA A 45 6.05 6.34 -0.45
CA ALA A 45 6.44 5.45 -1.54
C ALA A 45 5.69 4.11 -1.53
N VAL A 46 5.00 3.74 -0.44
CA VAL A 46 4.25 2.47 -0.39
C VAL A 46 3.06 2.55 -1.35
N ALA A 47 3.02 1.61 -2.28
CA ALA A 47 1.94 1.42 -3.23
C ALA A 47 1.12 0.19 -2.84
N LEU A 48 -0.21 0.32 -2.87
CA LEU A 48 -1.17 -0.74 -2.64
C LEU A 48 -1.75 -1.17 -3.98
N LEU A 49 -1.50 -2.42 -4.37
CA LEU A 49 -2.00 -2.99 -5.63
C LEU A 49 -3.40 -3.54 -5.40
N LYS A 50 -4.33 -3.06 -6.21
CA LYS A 50 -5.76 -3.35 -6.12
C LYS A 50 -6.24 -4.08 -7.36
N LYS A 51 -7.17 -5.02 -7.17
CA LYS A 51 -7.93 -5.69 -8.23
C LYS A 51 -9.38 -5.32 -8.13
N ASP A 52 -10.04 -5.16 -9.27
CA ASP A 52 -11.50 -5.09 -9.31
C ASP A 52 -12.11 -6.47 -9.01
N SER A 53 -13.13 -6.48 -8.17
CA SER A 53 -13.99 -7.64 -7.93
C SER A 53 -15.40 -7.12 -7.68
N SER A 54 -16.29 -7.27 -8.66
CA SER A 54 -17.71 -6.91 -8.55
C SER A 54 -17.92 -5.45 -8.11
N ASN A 55 -17.25 -4.50 -8.78
CA ASN A 55 -17.25 -3.06 -8.46
C ASN A 55 -16.68 -2.71 -7.08
N THR A 56 -15.93 -3.61 -6.47
CA THR A 56 -15.20 -3.37 -5.22
C THR A 56 -13.73 -3.68 -5.43
N PHE A 57 -12.88 -2.69 -5.19
CA PHE A 57 -11.44 -2.87 -5.25
C PHE A 57 -10.92 -3.40 -3.92
N TYR A 58 -10.17 -4.51 -3.96
CA TYR A 58 -9.48 -5.05 -2.79
C TYR A 58 -7.97 -5.00 -2.99
N VAL A 59 -7.24 -4.74 -1.91
CA VAL A 59 -5.78 -4.82 -1.91
C VAL A 59 -5.37 -6.27 -1.82
N TYR A 60 -4.53 -6.70 -2.75
CA TYR A 60 -4.04 -8.08 -2.80
C TYR A 60 -2.52 -8.17 -2.75
N CYS A 61 -1.83 -7.09 -3.12
CA CYS A 61 -0.38 -6.98 -3.13
C CYS A 61 0.07 -5.57 -2.76
N SER A 62 1.37 -5.40 -2.62
CA SER A 62 2.01 -4.11 -2.41
C SER A 62 3.14 -3.88 -3.41
N GLY A 63 3.63 -2.65 -3.45
CA GLY A 63 4.77 -2.23 -4.25
C GLY A 63 5.38 -0.95 -3.70
N VAL A 64 6.31 -0.40 -4.45
CA VAL A 64 7.04 0.82 -4.11
C VAL A 64 7.05 1.74 -5.33
N LEU A 65 6.66 3.00 -5.17
CA LEU A 65 6.86 4.03 -6.18
C LEU A 65 8.36 4.25 -6.41
N LEU A 66 8.81 4.11 -7.66
CA LEU A 66 10.17 4.46 -8.10
C LEU A 66 10.27 5.93 -8.53
N ASP A 67 9.18 6.43 -9.09
CA ASP A 67 8.97 7.79 -9.56
C ASP A 67 7.44 8.05 -9.62
N PRO A 68 6.96 9.24 -10.04
CA PRO A 68 5.54 9.55 -10.09
C PRO A 68 4.68 8.63 -10.98
N GLN A 69 5.25 7.82 -11.87
CA GLN A 69 4.50 6.98 -12.82
C GLN A 69 4.89 5.49 -12.80
N HIS A 70 5.87 5.08 -12.01
CA HIS A 70 6.32 3.69 -11.99
C HIS A 70 6.29 3.08 -10.59
N VAL A 71 5.74 1.88 -10.50
CA VAL A 71 5.67 1.07 -9.27
C VAL A 71 6.48 -0.19 -9.46
N LEU A 72 7.47 -0.41 -8.59
CA LEU A 72 8.16 -1.69 -8.46
C LEU A 72 7.34 -2.63 -7.59
N THR A 73 7.16 -3.87 -8.03
CA THR A 73 6.45 -4.91 -7.29
C THR A 73 7.03 -6.29 -7.62
N ALA A 74 6.44 -7.33 -7.06
CA ALA A 74 6.77 -8.71 -7.38
C ALA A 74 6.12 -9.15 -8.69
N ALA A 75 6.78 -10.03 -9.44
CA ALA A 75 6.22 -10.62 -10.65
C ALA A 75 5.01 -11.49 -10.34
N HIS A 76 5.02 -12.23 -9.23
CA HIS A 76 3.87 -13.04 -8.80
C HIS A 76 2.63 -12.20 -8.47
N CYS A 77 2.80 -10.91 -8.12
CA CYS A 77 1.69 -9.97 -7.95
C CYS A 77 1.06 -9.54 -9.29
N SER A 78 1.73 -9.81 -10.40
CA SER A 78 1.33 -9.39 -11.74
C SER A 78 0.65 -10.51 -12.53
N VAL A 79 0.56 -11.72 -11.98
CA VAL A 79 0.00 -12.90 -12.65
C VAL A 79 -1.08 -13.58 -11.81
N ASP A 80 -1.99 -14.28 -12.49
CA ASP A 80 -2.95 -15.17 -11.83
C ASP A 80 -2.32 -16.53 -11.46
N PHE A 81 -3.12 -17.43 -10.90
CA PHE A 81 -2.67 -18.78 -10.52
C PHE A 81 -2.23 -19.65 -11.72
N ASP A 82 -2.68 -19.29 -12.92
CA ASP A 82 -2.35 -19.93 -14.19
C ASP A 82 -1.19 -19.21 -14.91
N PHE A 83 -0.55 -18.24 -14.26
CA PHE A 83 0.59 -17.46 -14.77
C PHE A 83 0.26 -16.53 -15.95
N ASN A 84 -1.02 -16.23 -16.17
CA ASN A 84 -1.40 -15.19 -17.12
C ASN A 84 -1.17 -13.82 -16.49
N ILE A 85 -0.56 -12.91 -17.24
CA ILE A 85 -0.38 -11.53 -16.82
C ILE A 85 -1.77 -10.88 -16.68
N HIS A 86 -2.00 -10.21 -15.56
CA HIS A 86 -3.23 -9.44 -15.35
C HIS A 86 -3.41 -8.39 -16.45
N ASN A 87 -4.67 -8.14 -16.83
CA ASN A 87 -4.94 -7.01 -17.71
C ASN A 87 -4.71 -5.71 -16.94
N ALA A 88 -4.00 -4.76 -17.53
CA ALA A 88 -3.76 -3.45 -16.96
C ALA A 88 -5.06 -2.71 -16.60
N SER A 89 -6.16 -2.96 -17.34
CA SER A 89 -7.48 -2.37 -17.06
C SER A 89 -8.19 -2.95 -15.84
N GLU A 90 -7.78 -4.11 -15.34
CA GLU A 90 -8.42 -4.82 -14.21
C GLU A 90 -7.73 -4.53 -12.87
N VAL A 91 -6.61 -3.82 -12.92
CA VAL A 91 -5.79 -3.51 -11.75
C VAL A 91 -5.58 -2.01 -11.61
N GLY A 92 -5.26 -1.58 -10.39
CA GLY A 92 -4.79 -0.24 -10.16
C GLY A 92 -4.00 -0.11 -8.87
N VAL A 93 -3.56 1.11 -8.63
CA VAL A 93 -2.64 1.42 -7.54
C VAL A 93 -3.20 2.56 -6.70
N SER A 94 -3.06 2.43 -5.38
CA SER A 94 -3.26 3.50 -4.42
C SER A 94 -1.96 3.78 -3.68
N VAL A 95 -1.70 5.05 -3.37
CA VAL A 95 -0.47 5.53 -2.71
C VAL A 95 -0.84 6.54 -1.63
N GLY A 96 -0.03 6.62 -0.58
CA GLY A 96 -0.22 7.62 0.49
C GLY A 96 -1.42 7.39 1.42
N GLU A 97 -2.15 6.27 1.30
CA GLU A 97 -3.25 5.93 2.20
C GLU A 97 -2.93 4.75 3.13
N ILE A 98 -3.61 4.69 4.27
CA ILE A 98 -3.55 3.56 5.22
C ILE A 98 -4.90 2.83 5.37
N TYR A 99 -5.94 3.26 4.63
CA TYR A 99 -7.30 2.72 4.73
C TYR A 99 -7.89 2.39 3.34
N PRO A 100 -7.33 1.38 2.66
CA PRO A 100 -7.58 1.15 1.24
C PRO A 100 -8.95 0.61 0.87
N SER A 101 -9.73 0.19 1.86
CA SER A 101 -11.08 -0.34 1.68
C SER A 101 -12.17 0.74 1.82
N ARG A 102 -11.80 2.03 1.91
CA ARG A 102 -12.78 3.12 1.98
C ARG A 102 -13.44 3.35 0.61
N PRO A 103 -14.77 3.47 0.54
CA PRO A 103 -15.45 3.95 -0.68
C PRO A 103 -14.85 5.29 -1.12
N GLY A 104 -14.45 5.40 -2.39
CA GLY A 104 -13.78 6.59 -2.91
C GLY A 104 -12.28 6.70 -2.59
N SER A 105 -11.62 5.61 -2.15
CA SER A 105 -10.16 5.58 -2.06
C SER A 105 -9.53 5.92 -3.40
N ASN A 106 -8.47 6.73 -3.39
CA ASN A 106 -7.73 7.08 -4.61
C ASN A 106 -7.31 5.81 -5.35
N PHE A 107 -7.52 5.81 -6.66
CA PHE A 107 -7.23 4.71 -7.56
C PHE A 107 -6.58 5.30 -8.81
N THR A 108 -5.34 4.92 -9.06
CA THR A 108 -4.63 5.27 -10.30
C THR A 108 -4.65 4.04 -11.20
N ALA A 109 -5.19 4.20 -12.41
CA ALA A 109 -5.22 3.14 -13.40
C ALA A 109 -3.78 2.75 -13.83
N VAL A 110 -3.61 1.50 -14.24
CA VAL A 110 -2.35 0.99 -14.79
C VAL A 110 -2.44 1.00 -16.31
N SER A 111 -1.38 1.46 -16.97
CA SER A 111 -1.28 1.49 -18.43
C SER A 111 -0.44 0.35 -19.00
N ALA A 112 0.52 -0.17 -18.23
CA ALA A 112 1.33 -1.31 -18.64
C ALA A 112 1.88 -2.09 -17.45
N ILE A 113 2.07 -3.39 -17.65
CA ILE A 113 2.71 -4.30 -16.69
C ILE A 113 3.92 -4.93 -17.40
N ARG A 114 5.10 -4.81 -16.80
CA ARG A 114 6.36 -5.38 -17.30
C ARG A 114 6.91 -6.34 -16.26
N ILE A 115 6.85 -7.63 -16.55
CA ILE A 115 7.45 -8.67 -15.71
C ILE A 115 8.88 -8.94 -16.18
N HIS A 116 9.79 -9.27 -15.25
CA HIS A 116 11.14 -9.69 -15.62
C HIS A 116 11.09 -10.88 -16.60
N PRO A 117 11.85 -10.85 -17.72
CA PRO A 117 11.74 -11.87 -18.76
C PRO A 117 12.10 -13.28 -18.30
N GLU A 118 12.90 -13.38 -17.23
CA GLU A 118 13.32 -14.65 -16.64
C GLU A 118 12.51 -15.02 -15.39
N PHE A 119 11.35 -14.38 -15.15
CA PHE A 119 10.45 -14.78 -14.08
C PHE A 119 9.99 -16.23 -14.26
N SER A 120 10.17 -17.05 -13.22
CA SER A 120 9.90 -18.49 -13.28
C SER A 120 9.10 -18.97 -12.07
N LYS A 121 8.00 -19.67 -12.33
CA LYS A 121 7.24 -20.39 -11.29
C LYS A 121 8.12 -21.37 -10.53
N GLN A 122 8.97 -22.11 -11.24
CA GLN A 122 9.85 -23.11 -10.66
C GLN A 122 10.84 -22.46 -9.71
N GLY A 123 11.36 -21.27 -10.05
CA GLY A 123 12.20 -20.50 -9.14
C GLY A 123 11.48 -20.05 -7.87
N MET A 124 10.15 -19.98 -7.89
CA MET A 124 9.32 -19.68 -6.72
C MET A 124 8.97 -20.91 -5.87
N MET A 125 9.27 -22.11 -6.34
CA MET A 125 9.02 -23.33 -5.59
C MET A 125 10.03 -23.47 -4.45
N LYS A 126 9.59 -24.06 -3.35
CA LYS A 126 10.47 -24.41 -2.24
C LYS A 126 11.36 -25.60 -2.65
N ASP A 127 12.65 -25.50 -2.36
CA ASP A 127 13.59 -26.61 -2.45
C ASP A 127 13.30 -27.68 -1.38
N ASP A 128 14.10 -28.74 -1.37
CA ASP A 128 13.98 -29.85 -0.41
C ASP A 128 14.16 -29.41 1.06
N ARG A 129 14.69 -28.21 1.30
CA ARG A 129 14.83 -27.60 2.63
C ARG A 129 13.64 -26.71 3.00
N GLY A 130 12.65 -26.60 2.12
CA GLY A 130 11.48 -25.75 2.31
C GLY A 130 11.72 -24.27 2.01
N LEU A 131 12.82 -23.91 1.33
CA LEU A 131 13.19 -22.54 1.03
C LEU A 131 12.99 -22.21 -0.45
N VAL A 132 12.46 -21.02 -0.75
CA VAL A 132 12.48 -20.49 -2.12
C VAL A 132 13.94 -20.26 -2.52
N VAL A 133 14.33 -20.70 -3.72
CA VAL A 133 15.70 -20.53 -4.20
C VAL A 133 15.91 -19.06 -4.58
N PRO A 134 16.77 -18.30 -3.87
CA PRO A 134 16.98 -16.89 -4.17
C PRO A 134 17.63 -16.72 -5.55
N GLY A 135 17.16 -15.74 -6.33
CA GLY A 135 17.72 -15.41 -7.65
C GLY A 135 17.20 -16.26 -8.81
N GLU A 136 16.61 -17.42 -8.55
CA GLU A 136 16.06 -18.30 -9.60
C GLU A 136 14.63 -17.93 -10.00
N ALA A 137 13.93 -17.17 -9.14
CA ALA A 137 12.55 -16.76 -9.40
C ALA A 137 12.44 -15.55 -10.31
N ASN A 138 13.42 -14.63 -10.27
CA ASN A 138 13.31 -13.28 -10.85
C ASN A 138 11.96 -12.62 -10.56
N ASP A 139 11.53 -12.69 -9.30
CA ASP A 139 10.20 -12.25 -8.85
C ASP A 139 10.09 -10.72 -8.73
N ILE A 140 10.23 -10.04 -9.87
CA ILE A 140 10.24 -8.60 -9.97
C ILE A 140 9.48 -8.13 -11.21
N ALA A 141 8.69 -7.08 -11.05
CA ALA A 141 7.93 -6.45 -12.11
C ALA A 141 7.82 -4.95 -11.89
N VAL A 142 7.63 -4.21 -12.98
CA VAL A 142 7.36 -2.78 -12.96
C VAL A 142 6.02 -2.51 -13.62
N TRP A 143 5.17 -1.78 -12.91
CA TRP A 143 3.89 -1.30 -13.40
C TRP A 143 4.03 0.18 -13.77
N LYS A 144 3.50 0.53 -14.94
CA LYS A 144 3.39 1.92 -15.37
C LYS A 144 1.98 2.41 -15.09
N LEU A 145 1.87 3.50 -14.35
CA LEU A 145 0.61 4.18 -14.07
C LEU A 145 0.12 4.94 -15.33
N ALA A 146 -1.18 5.07 -15.49
CA ALA A 146 -1.79 5.83 -16.59
C ALA A 146 -1.56 7.34 -16.41
N GLU A 147 -1.53 7.81 -15.17
CA GLU A 147 -1.29 9.20 -14.79
C GLU A 147 -0.22 9.27 -13.69
N ALA A 148 0.47 10.40 -13.61
CA ALA A 148 1.46 10.64 -12.56
C ALA A 148 0.77 10.88 -11.21
N VAL A 149 1.30 10.29 -10.15
CA VAL A 149 0.83 10.53 -8.78
C VAL A 149 1.61 11.69 -8.14
N ASP A 150 0.87 12.64 -7.58
CA ASP A 150 1.44 13.83 -6.94
C ASP A 150 2.11 13.51 -5.58
N SER A 151 1.91 12.30 -5.03
CA SER A 151 2.41 11.89 -3.72
C SER A 151 3.92 11.63 -3.65
N PHE A 152 4.64 11.72 -4.77
CA PHE A 152 6.09 11.48 -4.83
C PHE A 152 6.94 12.65 -4.27
N GLN A 153 6.32 13.67 -3.65
CA GLN A 153 7.03 14.87 -3.16
C GLN A 153 7.85 14.69 -1.86
N THR A 154 8.32 13.47 -1.54
CA THR A 154 9.26 13.28 -0.42
C THR A 154 10.68 12.99 -0.95
N PRO A 155 11.73 13.57 -0.34
CA PRO A 155 13.11 13.26 -0.67
C PRO A 155 13.42 11.86 -0.10
N GLY A 156 13.14 10.83 -0.86
CA GLY A 156 13.37 9.46 -0.41
C GLY A 156 13.41 8.51 -1.59
N LEU A 157 14.64 8.19 -2.02
CA LEU A 157 14.97 7.13 -2.97
C LEU A 157 14.21 7.21 -4.31
N ARG A 158 14.79 7.96 -5.26
CA ARG A 158 14.35 7.99 -6.67
C ARG A 158 15.40 7.33 -7.55
N LEU A 159 15.00 6.87 -8.74
CA LEU A 159 15.98 6.57 -9.79
C LEU A 159 16.84 7.81 -10.06
N ALA A 160 18.14 7.64 -10.27
CA ALA A 160 19.02 8.74 -10.67
C ALA A 160 18.53 9.33 -12.00
N ASN A 161 18.12 8.47 -12.93
CA ASN A 161 17.46 8.85 -14.18
C ASN A 161 16.26 7.92 -14.49
N PRO A 162 15.17 8.44 -15.10
CA PRO A 162 14.03 7.61 -15.55
C PRO A 162 14.42 6.50 -16.54
N GLU A 163 15.51 6.71 -17.27
CA GLU A 163 16.09 5.76 -18.24
C GLU A 163 16.75 4.54 -17.56
N ASP A 164 17.02 4.58 -16.25
CA ASP A 164 17.80 3.54 -15.54
C ASP A 164 17.01 2.24 -15.34
N LEU A 165 15.75 2.23 -15.74
CA LEU A 165 14.87 1.06 -15.70
C LEU A 165 15.05 0.17 -16.95
N ILE A 166 16.29 -0.25 -17.22
CA ILE A 166 16.61 -1.19 -18.30
C ILE A 166 16.75 -2.60 -17.73
N VAL A 167 16.07 -3.55 -18.37
CA VAL A 167 16.17 -4.99 -18.03
C VAL A 167 17.62 -5.44 -18.17
N GLY A 168 18.18 -5.99 -17.09
CA GLY A 168 19.57 -6.46 -17.03
C GLY A 168 20.60 -5.41 -16.61
N ALA A 169 20.19 -4.17 -16.30
CA ALA A 169 21.06 -3.15 -15.73
C ALA A 169 20.86 -3.03 -14.21
N SER A 170 21.89 -2.59 -13.48
CA SER A 170 21.75 -2.18 -12.08
C SER A 170 21.33 -0.70 -12.02
N PRO A 171 20.10 -0.38 -11.62
CA PRO A 171 19.67 1.01 -11.51
C PRO A 171 20.41 1.71 -10.37
N THR A 172 20.71 3.00 -10.56
CA THR A 172 21.24 3.84 -9.47
C THR A 172 20.07 4.50 -8.76
N LEU A 173 19.97 4.28 -7.44
CA LEU A 173 18.99 4.97 -6.60
C LEU A 173 19.68 6.12 -5.86
N VAL A 174 19.06 7.31 -5.87
CA VAL A 174 19.54 8.50 -5.17
C VAL A 174 18.53 8.94 -4.11
N GLY A 175 19.02 9.31 -2.94
CA GLY A 175 18.25 9.78 -1.79
C GLY A 175 19.11 10.68 -0.91
#